data_AF-A0A7S4KWM9-F1
#
_entry.id   AF-A0A7S4KWM9-F1
#
_cell.length_a   1.000
_cell.length_b   1.000
_cell.length_c   1.000
_cell.angle_alpha   90.00
_cell.angle_beta   90.00
_cell.angle_gamma   90.00
#
_symmetry.space_group_name_H-M   'P 1'
#
loop_
_entity.id
_entity.type
_entity.pdbx_description
1 polymer ?
#
loop_
_entity_poly.entity_id
_entity_poly.type
_entity_poly.pdbx_seq_one_letter_code
_entity_poly.pdbx_strand_id
1 'polypeptide(L)'
;VHGNRIPMVSTVFELQDEIAQVESAEIISSKLMAGTSDGDFMLYGIEATMSNGNRYFILRRYSQFHYLNQQLHTEIGDIYDLFPAKRFWNNLLWDYVKTRRNDLQTYLGELLKEEENRRNKTIIRFFFSNSRPS
;
A
#
# COMPACT_ATOMS: atom_id res chain seq x y z
N VAL A 1 13.26 -8.80 46.69
CA VAL A 1 12.84 -9.66 45.56
C VAL A 1 11.97 -8.81 44.64
N HIS A 2 12.62 -8.10 43.72
CA HIS A 2 12.53 -8.28 42.25
C HIS A 2 11.18 -7.89 41.65
N GLY A 3 11.19 -6.77 40.92
CA GLY A 3 10.09 -6.33 40.08
C GLY A 3 10.47 -5.17 39.17
N ASN A 4 11.63 -5.24 38.51
CA ASN A 4 11.96 -4.32 37.41
C ASN A 4 10.91 -4.49 36.30
N ARG A 5 10.02 -3.52 36.15
CA ARG A 5 9.22 -3.37 34.93
C ARG A 5 10.09 -2.66 33.90
N ILE A 6 10.61 -3.42 32.96
CA ILE A 6 11.24 -2.89 31.75
C ILE A 6 10.08 -2.51 30.80
N PRO A 7 9.91 -1.23 30.40
CA PRO A 7 9.14 -0.92 29.20
C PRO A 7 10.12 -1.02 28.02
N MET A 8 10.31 -2.22 27.46
CA MET A 8 11.13 -2.41 26.25
C MET A 8 10.36 -3.26 25.25
N VAL A 9 9.33 -2.68 24.62
CA VAL A 9 8.90 -3.16 23.30
C VAL A 9 8.36 -2.03 22.41
N SER A 10 7.82 -0.94 22.97
CA SER A 10 7.19 0.12 22.14
C SER A 10 8.17 1.06 21.44
N THR A 11 9.30 1.39 22.06
CA THR A 11 10.19 2.46 21.58
C THR A 11 11.00 2.09 20.32
N VAL A 12 11.27 0.79 20.09
CA VAL A 12 12.06 0.35 18.93
C VAL A 12 11.23 0.33 17.64
N PHE A 13 9.94 0.03 17.73
CA PHE A 13 9.01 0.10 16.59
C PHE A 13 8.70 1.56 16.23
N GLU A 14 8.50 2.43 17.22
CA GLU A 14 8.25 3.86 17.00
C GLU A 14 9.45 4.60 16.38
N LEU A 15 10.69 4.22 16.72
CA LEU A 15 11.90 4.78 16.10
C LEU A 15 12.16 4.28 14.66
N GLN A 16 11.66 3.09 14.30
CA GLN A 16 11.77 2.59 12.92
C GLN A 16 10.83 3.32 11.96
N ASP A 17 9.69 3.80 12.45
CA ASP A 17 8.73 4.61 11.68
C ASP A 17 9.30 6.00 11.30
N GLU A 18 10.30 6.53 12.03
CA GLU A 18 10.87 7.86 11.76
C GLU A 18 11.86 7.89 10.58
N ILE A 19 12.31 6.74 10.06
CA ILE A 19 13.28 6.66 8.95
C ILE A 19 12.76 5.82 7.77
N ALA A 20 11.64 5.12 7.92
CA ALA A 20 11.10 4.25 6.88
C ALA A 20 10.67 5.07 5.65
N GLN A 21 11.35 4.85 4.53
CA GLN A 21 10.99 5.39 3.22
C GLN A 21 10.70 4.23 2.28
N VAL A 22 9.61 4.35 1.52
CA VAL A 22 9.29 3.40 0.47
C VAL A 22 10.02 3.86 -0.80
N GLU A 23 11.08 3.16 -1.20
CA GLU A 23 11.89 3.54 -2.36
C GLU A 23 11.24 3.12 -3.68
N SER A 24 10.62 1.93 -3.69
CA SER A 24 9.93 1.42 -4.86
C SER A 24 8.83 0.45 -4.46
N ALA A 25 7.85 0.28 -5.36
CA ALA A 25 6.78 -0.68 -5.19
C ALA A 25 6.36 -1.27 -6.54
N GLU A 26 6.21 -2.59 -6.59
CA GLU A 26 5.81 -3.33 -7.77
C GLU A 26 4.64 -4.26 -7.49
N ILE A 27 3.59 -4.20 -8.31
CA ILE A 27 2.48 -5.12 -8.28
C ILE A 27 2.88 -6.37 -9.07
N ILE A 28 3.23 -7.43 -8.35
CA ILE A 28 3.76 -8.67 -8.91
C ILE A 28 2.68 -9.73 -9.16
N SER A 29 1.54 -9.66 -8.48
CA SER A 29 0.48 -10.67 -8.61
C SER A 29 -0.93 -10.11 -8.47
N SER A 30 -1.92 -10.86 -8.97
CA SER A 30 -3.33 -10.64 -8.71
C SER A 30 -4.02 -11.96 -8.38
N LYS A 31 -4.93 -11.96 -7.40
CA LYS A 31 -5.65 -13.16 -6.95
C LYS A 31 -7.12 -12.85 -6.69
N LEU A 32 -8.02 -13.64 -7.29
CA LEU A 32 -9.45 -13.59 -6.96
C LEU A 32 -9.66 -14.23 -5.59
N MET A 33 -10.41 -13.54 -4.73
CA MET A 33 -10.79 -14.00 -3.40
C MET A 33 -12.30 -13.96 -3.27
N ALA A 34 -12.87 -15.03 -2.75
CA ALA A 34 -14.27 -15.06 -2.37
C ALA A 34 -14.48 -14.15 -1.14
N GLY A 35 -15.39 -13.18 -1.27
CA GLY A 35 -15.80 -12.36 -0.12
C GLY A 35 -16.92 -13.05 0.64
N THR A 36 -16.80 -13.11 1.96
CA THR A 36 -17.85 -13.68 2.82
C THR A 36 -19.08 -12.79 2.92
N SER A 37 -18.94 -11.47 2.70
CA SER A 37 -20.03 -10.47 2.76
C SER A 37 -20.04 -9.48 1.58
N ASP A 38 -18.89 -9.19 0.98
CA ASP A 38 -18.73 -8.10 -0.01
C ASP A 38 -18.80 -8.58 -1.47
N GLY A 39 -19.10 -9.86 -1.69
CA GLY A 39 -18.90 -10.53 -2.97
C GLY A 39 -17.42 -10.73 -3.31
N ASP A 40 -17.16 -11.37 -4.44
CA ASP A 40 -15.80 -11.67 -4.88
C ASP A 40 -15.00 -10.39 -5.18
N PHE A 41 -13.71 -10.42 -4.85
CA PHE A 41 -12.81 -9.28 -5.07
C PHE A 41 -11.42 -9.72 -5.51
N MET A 42 -10.72 -8.80 -6.18
CA MET A 42 -9.31 -8.98 -6.54
C MET A 42 -8.40 -8.43 -5.45
N LEU A 43 -7.43 -9.24 -5.02
CA LEU A 43 -6.23 -8.79 -4.32
C LEU A 43 -5.10 -8.57 -5.32
N TYR A 44 -4.34 -7.51 -5.09
CA TYR A 44 -3.10 -7.19 -5.77
C TYR A 44 -1.95 -7.40 -4.79
N GLY A 45 -1.01 -8.27 -5.16
CA GLY A 45 0.20 -8.51 -4.38
C GLY A 45 1.30 -7.55 -4.81
N ILE A 46 1.82 -6.81 -3.84
CA ILE A 46 2.77 -5.72 -4.00
C ILE A 46 4.06 -6.12 -3.29
N GLU A 47 5.19 -6.05 -3.98
CA GLU A 47 6.52 -6.07 -3.39
C GLU A 47 6.99 -4.62 -3.23
N ALA A 48 7.31 -4.20 -2.01
CA ALA A 48 7.81 -2.87 -1.71
C ALA A 48 9.22 -2.94 -1.15
N THR A 49 10.14 -2.12 -1.68
CA THR A 49 11.51 -2.00 -1.19
C THR A 49 11.65 -0.73 -0.36
N MET A 50 12.22 -0.87 0.83
CA MET A 50 12.48 0.25 1.73
C MET A 50 13.89 0.80 1.54
N SER A 51 14.12 2.02 2.04
CA SER A 51 15.44 2.68 2.01
C SER A 51 16.54 1.92 2.74
N ASN A 52 16.18 1.09 3.74
CA ASN A 52 17.11 0.20 4.43
C ASN A 52 17.38 -1.13 3.68
N GLY A 53 16.83 -1.30 2.47
CA GLY A 53 16.97 -2.50 1.64
C GLY A 53 15.98 -3.62 1.96
N ASN A 54 15.18 -3.50 3.02
CA ASN A 54 14.18 -4.51 3.35
C ASN A 54 13.07 -4.56 2.29
N ARG A 55 12.63 -5.77 2.00
CA ARG A 55 11.50 -6.03 1.10
C ARG A 55 10.30 -6.52 1.87
N TYR A 56 9.13 -6.06 1.47
CA TYR A 56 7.85 -6.42 2.09
C TYR A 56 6.87 -6.87 1.02
N PHE A 57 6.17 -7.96 1.31
CA PHE A 57 5.07 -8.43 0.49
C PHE A 57 3.73 -8.05 1.13
N ILE A 58 2.88 -7.42 0.34
CA ILE A 58 1.66 -6.76 0.82
C ILE A 58 0.50 -7.09 -0.11
N LEU A 59 -0.66 -7.39 0.46
CA LEU A 59 -1.90 -7.63 -0.30
C LEU A 59 -2.85 -6.45 -0.12
N ARG A 60 -3.33 -5.88 -1.23
CA ARG A 60 -4.31 -4.78 -1.22
C ARG A 60 -5.42 -4.99 -2.23
N ARG A 61 -6.65 -4.63 -1.86
CA ARG A 61 -7.79 -4.51 -2.76
C ARG A 61 -7.79 -3.14 -3.42
N TYR A 62 -8.40 -3.02 -4.61
CA TYR A 62 -8.58 -1.73 -5.30
C TYR A 62 -9.25 -0.66 -4.41
N SER A 63 -10.21 -1.05 -3.57
CA SER A 63 -10.87 -0.13 -2.64
C SER A 63 -9.91 0.49 -1.62
N GLN A 64 -8.85 -0.22 -1.23
CA GLN A 64 -7.83 0.30 -0.31
C GLN A 64 -6.90 1.30 -1.00
N PHE A 65 -6.57 1.06 -2.28
CA PHE A 65 -5.88 2.06 -3.10
C PHE A 65 -6.72 3.33 -3.28
N HIS A 66 -8.02 3.17 -3.51
CA HIS A 66 -8.93 4.31 -3.62
C HIS A 66 -9.01 5.10 -2.30
N TYR A 67 -9.06 4.40 -1.16
CA TYR A 67 -9.03 5.06 0.14
C TYR A 67 -7.72 5.83 0.37
N LEU A 68 -6.56 5.24 0.04
CA LEU A 68 -5.27 5.94 0.06
C LEU A 68 -5.35 7.22 -0.78
N ASN A 69 -5.82 7.13 -2.03
CA ASN A 69 -5.92 8.29 -2.91
C ASN A 69 -6.81 9.41 -2.33
N GLN A 70 -7.91 9.07 -1.67
CA GLN A 70 -8.78 10.05 -1.00
C GLN A 70 -8.08 10.73 0.18
N GLN A 71 -7.30 9.99 0.97
CA GLN A 71 -6.55 10.55 2.08
C GLN A 71 -5.46 11.50 1.58
N LEU A 72 -4.68 11.06 0.59
CA LEU A 72 -3.59 11.88 0.04
C LEU A 72 -4.11 13.12 -0.66
N HIS A 73 -5.27 13.05 -1.32
CA HIS A 73 -5.89 14.25 -1.88
C HIS A 73 -6.14 15.34 -0.81
N THR A 74 -6.54 14.91 0.39
CA THR A 74 -6.77 15.83 1.51
C THR A 74 -5.45 16.38 2.09
N GLU A 75 -4.38 15.59 2.06
CA GLU A 75 -3.09 15.94 2.67
C GLU A 75 -2.17 16.77 1.77
N ILE A 76 -2.09 16.45 0.48
CA ILE A 76 -1.08 16.99 -0.43
C ILE A 76 -1.66 17.57 -1.75
N GLY A 77 -2.99 17.59 -1.92
CA GLY A 77 -3.66 18.26 -3.03
C GLY A 77 -4.00 17.37 -4.23
N ASP A 78 -4.22 17.97 -5.42
CA ASP A 78 -4.69 17.25 -6.61
C ASP A 78 -3.63 16.30 -7.18
N ILE A 79 -3.74 15.02 -6.80
CA ILE A 79 -3.03 13.88 -7.41
C ILE A 79 -3.95 13.10 -8.37
N TYR A 80 -5.14 13.64 -8.65
CA TYR A 80 -6.28 12.93 -9.24
C TYR A 80 -6.02 12.34 -10.63
N ASP A 81 -5.17 12.98 -11.42
CA ASP A 81 -4.97 12.56 -12.81
C ASP A 81 -4.31 11.19 -12.95
N LEU A 82 -3.74 10.66 -11.85
CA LEU A 82 -2.99 9.40 -11.86
C LEU A 82 -3.81 8.18 -11.41
N PHE A 83 -4.98 8.36 -10.77
CA PHE A 83 -5.69 7.22 -10.18
C PHE A 83 -6.66 6.55 -11.19
N PRO A 84 -6.58 5.22 -11.38
CA PRO A 84 -7.47 4.53 -12.31
C PRO A 84 -8.95 4.68 -11.97
N ALA A 85 -9.75 5.05 -12.96
CA ALA A 85 -11.18 5.25 -12.82
C ALA A 85 -11.91 3.99 -12.29
N LYS A 86 -12.93 4.23 -11.45
CA LYS A 86 -13.83 3.18 -10.97
C LYS A 86 -14.67 2.64 -12.11
N ARG A 87 -14.79 1.31 -12.17
CA ARG A 87 -15.73 0.62 -13.06
C ARG A 87 -16.70 -0.21 -12.22
N PHE A 88 -17.99 0.02 -12.43
CA PHE A 88 -19.07 -0.59 -11.66
C PHE A 88 -19.59 -1.91 -12.26
N TRP A 89 -19.27 -2.18 -13.54
CA TRP A 89 -19.71 -3.39 -14.26
C TRP A 89 -18.51 -4.15 -14.83
N ASN A 90 -18.56 -5.49 -14.84
CA ASN A 90 -17.52 -6.36 -15.41
C ASN A 90 -16.11 -6.12 -14.85
N ASN A 91 -16.02 -5.71 -13.58
CA ASN A 91 -14.78 -5.35 -12.88
C ASN A 91 -13.85 -6.54 -12.56
N LEU A 92 -14.31 -7.78 -12.79
CA LEU A 92 -13.55 -9.02 -12.61
C LEU A 92 -13.14 -9.66 -13.94
N LEU A 93 -13.49 -9.07 -15.10
CA LEU A 93 -13.00 -9.56 -16.39
C LEU A 93 -11.47 -9.48 -16.42
N TRP A 94 -10.82 -10.56 -16.88
CA TRP A 94 -9.37 -10.70 -16.80
C TRP A 94 -8.60 -9.56 -17.47
N ASP A 95 -9.02 -9.13 -18.67
CA ASP A 95 -8.41 -8.01 -19.37
C ASP A 95 -8.46 -6.73 -18.55
N TYR A 96 -9.59 -6.47 -17.89
CA TYR A 96 -9.75 -5.30 -17.05
C TYR A 96 -8.93 -5.39 -15.76
N VAL A 97 -8.83 -6.58 -15.16
CA VAL A 97 -7.93 -6.82 -14.01
C VAL A 97 -6.48 -6.52 -14.39
N LYS A 98 -6.06 -6.92 -15.61
CA LYS A 98 -4.71 -6.66 -16.13
C LYS A 98 -4.48 -5.17 -16.38
N THR A 99 -5.41 -4.48 -17.04
CA THR A 99 -5.35 -3.02 -17.23
C THR A 99 -5.25 -2.30 -15.89
N ARG A 100 -6.16 -2.60 -14.95
CA ARG A 100 -6.16 -2.00 -13.61
C ARG A 100 -4.88 -2.28 -12.84
N ARG A 101 -4.28 -3.47 -12.97
CA ARG A 101 -2.97 -3.78 -12.38
C ARG A 101 -1.90 -2.82 -12.92
N ASN A 102 -1.85 -2.60 -14.22
CA ASN A 102 -0.89 -1.69 -14.83
C ASN A 102 -1.15 -0.25 -14.38
N ASP A 103 -2.40 0.20 -14.35
CA ASP A 103 -2.73 1.55 -13.91
C ASP A 103 -2.36 1.78 -12.44
N LEU A 104 -2.61 0.80 -11.57
CA LEU A 104 -2.20 0.86 -10.16
C LEU A 104 -0.67 0.82 -10.01
N GLN A 105 0.03 0.08 -10.87
CA GLN A 105 1.50 0.09 -10.92
C GLN A 105 2.03 1.47 -11.30
N THR A 106 1.47 2.09 -12.34
CA THR A 106 1.82 3.45 -12.75
C THR A 106 1.52 4.44 -11.63
N TYR A 107 0.34 4.37 -11.02
CA TYR A 107 -0.03 5.21 -9.88
C TYR A 107 0.99 5.13 -8.74
N LEU A 108 1.39 3.92 -8.31
CA LEU A 108 2.42 3.76 -7.27
C LEU A 108 3.79 4.30 -7.70
N GLY A 109 4.18 4.06 -8.95
CA GLY A 109 5.44 4.55 -9.50
C GLY A 109 5.51 6.07 -9.49
N GLU A 110 4.47 6.74 -10.00
CA GLU A 110 4.35 8.20 -9.99
C GLU A 110 4.28 8.76 -8.57
N LEU A 111 3.50 8.12 -7.69
CA LEU A 111 3.36 8.55 -6.30
C LEU A 111 4.70 8.56 -5.56
N LEU A 112 5.57 7.58 -5.82
CA LEU A 112 6.87 7.43 -5.15
C LEU A 112 8.02 8.19 -5.83
N LYS A 113 7.78 8.91 -6.94
CA LYS A 113 8.83 9.73 -7.58
C LYS A 113 9.33 10.84 -6.66
N GLU A 114 8.40 11.49 -5.97
CA GLU A 114 8.71 12.62 -5.08
C GLU A 114 9.20 12.11 -3.71
N GLU A 115 10.32 12.65 -3.23
CA GLU A 115 10.91 12.28 -1.94
C GLU A 115 9.96 12.54 -0.75
N GLU A 116 9.19 13.61 -0.83
CA GLU A 116 8.19 13.96 0.20
C GLU A 116 7.12 12.87 0.35
N ASN A 117 6.67 12.30 -0.77
CA ASN A 117 5.69 11.22 -0.77
C ASN A 117 6.29 9.92 -0.21
N ARG A 118 7.55 9.61 -0.51
CA ARG A 118 8.23 8.43 0.05
C ARG A 118 8.32 8.45 1.58
N ARG A 119 8.27 9.65 2.19
CA ARG A 119 8.26 9.89 3.64
C ARG A 119 6.87 10.13 4.23
N ASN A 120 5.83 10.21 3.39
CA ASN A 120 4.48 10.49 3.86
C ASN A 120 3.96 9.31 4.71
N LYS A 121 3.51 9.61 5.94
CA LYS A 121 3.06 8.60 6.91
C LYS A 121 1.85 7.79 6.43
N THR A 122 0.95 8.40 5.68
CA THR A 122 -0.22 7.74 5.11
C THR A 122 0.20 6.74 4.03
N ILE A 123 1.19 7.09 3.19
CA ILE A 123 1.79 6.18 2.20
C ILE A 123 2.51 5.03 2.91
N ILE A 124 3.41 5.33 3.85
CA ILE A 124 4.12 4.32 4.65
C ILE A 124 3.13 3.35 5.28
N ARG A 125 2.11 3.86 5.98
CA ARG A 125 1.07 3.03 6.61
C ARG A 125 0.31 2.16 5.61
N PHE A 126 0.06 2.66 4.40
CA PHE A 126 -0.54 1.84 3.34
C PHE A 126 0.30 0.61 3.02
N PHE A 127 1.63 0.71 3.02
CA PHE A 127 2.50 -0.44 2.81
C PHE A 127 2.60 -1.33 4.07
N PHE A 128 2.62 -0.77 5.27
CA PHE A 128 2.91 -1.56 6.49
C PHE A 128 1.72 -2.13 7.25
N SER A 129 0.53 -1.55 7.14
CA SER A 129 -0.61 -1.86 8.03
C SER A 129 -1.08 -3.32 8.07
N ASN A 130 -0.58 -4.21 7.20
CA ASN A 130 -0.77 -5.66 7.22
C ASN A 130 0.35 -6.39 6.45
N SER A 131 1.57 -5.86 6.41
CA SER A 131 2.68 -6.47 5.65
C SER A 131 3.26 -7.68 6.38
N ARG A 132 3.79 -8.63 5.61
CA ARG A 132 4.70 -9.66 6.16
C ARG A 132 6.09 -9.42 5.58
N PRO A 133 7.16 -9.49 6.39
CA PRO A 133 8.51 -9.53 5.85
C PRO A 133 8.64 -10.77 4.97
N SER A 134 9.27 -10.62 3.80
CA SER A 134 9.56 -11.71 2.87
C SER A 134 10.73 -12.56 3.34
#